data_AF-A0A959AS60-F1
#
_entry.id   AF-A0A959AS60-F1
#
_cell.length_a   1.000
_cell.length_b   1.000
_cell.length_c   1.000
_cell.angle_alpha   90.00
_cell.angle_beta   90.00
_cell.angle_gamma   90.00
#
_symmetry.space_group_name_H-M   'P 1'
#
loop_
_entity.id
_entity.type
_entity.pdbx_description
1 polymer ?
#
loop_
_entity_poly.entity_id
_entity_poly.type
_entity_poly.pdbx_seq_one_letter_code
_entity_poly.pdbx_strand_id
1 'polypeptide(L)'
;SAMLSVEAFDLAGKADAYPEQLAFTAPWQPKRIFFNTSWWFYGSREAFEKADKTNLYPLDLGVFLPLKGKSNTEIAAEARSMHRCQGFGAMSSRGESVDWFEFIKGDRPPEQDPFAGINTSWTRVNGGEKIGQLLAKIDRDFRSDAPAASVPALIEAMQMIKALPDGHWKRVKL
;
A
#
# COMPACT_ATOMS: atom_id res chain seq x y z
N SER A 1 20.76 4.19 7.10
CA SER A 1 19.32 4.01 7.39
C SER A 1 18.86 2.59 7.10
N ALA A 2 19.20 2.00 5.94
CA ALA A 2 18.72 0.65 5.54
C ALA A 2 18.97 -0.47 6.58
N MET A 3 20.14 -0.50 7.24
CA MET A 3 20.43 -1.51 8.27
C MET A 3 19.48 -1.44 9.48
N LEU A 4 19.14 -0.23 9.93
CA LEU A 4 18.21 -0.05 11.05
C LEU A 4 16.79 -0.53 10.70
N SER A 5 16.38 -0.39 9.44
CA SER A 5 15.07 -0.89 8.98
C SER A 5 15.01 -2.42 8.99
N VAL A 6 16.12 -3.10 8.71
CA VAL A 6 16.20 -4.57 8.80
C VAL A 6 16.18 -5.05 10.25
N GLU A 7 16.88 -4.36 11.15
CA GLU A 7 16.83 -4.65 12.58
C GLU A 7 15.42 -4.39 13.14
N ALA A 8 14.80 -3.27 12.78
CA ALA A 8 13.43 -2.97 13.17
C ALA A 8 12.43 -4.01 12.65
N PHE A 9 12.62 -4.55 11.45
CA PHE A 9 11.78 -5.64 10.91
C PHE A 9 11.80 -6.88 11.81
N ASP A 10 12.96 -7.20 12.41
CA ASP A 10 13.12 -8.35 13.30
C ASP A 10 12.57 -8.12 14.71
N LEU A 11 12.45 -6.86 15.13
CA LEU A 11 11.96 -6.48 16.46
C LEU A 11 10.46 -6.17 16.48
N ALA A 12 9.88 -5.69 15.37
CA ALA A 12 8.51 -5.15 15.33
C ALA A 12 7.41 -6.13 15.81
N GLY A 13 7.58 -7.44 15.56
CA GLY A 13 6.66 -8.48 16.02
C GLY A 13 6.93 -9.01 17.43
N LYS A 14 8.01 -8.58 18.09
CA LYS A 14 8.46 -9.13 19.37
C LYS A 14 7.92 -8.31 20.55
N ALA A 15 7.09 -8.95 21.38
CA ALA A 15 6.50 -8.30 22.56
C ALA A 15 7.53 -7.96 23.66
N ASP A 16 8.67 -8.65 23.68
CA ASP A 16 9.74 -8.47 24.66
C ASP A 16 10.81 -7.46 24.23
N ALA A 17 10.79 -6.98 22.98
CA ALA A 17 11.75 -5.98 22.49
C ALA A 17 11.54 -4.59 23.13
N TYR A 18 10.27 -4.18 23.29
CA TYR A 18 9.86 -2.88 23.87
C TYR A 18 8.56 -3.03 24.67
N PRO A 19 8.55 -3.81 25.78
CA PRO A 19 7.34 -4.14 26.53
C PRO A 19 6.61 -2.91 27.08
N GLU A 20 7.34 -1.84 27.39
CA GLU A 20 6.78 -0.57 27.88
C GLU A 20 5.90 0.14 26.82
N GLN A 21 6.16 -0.08 25.53
CA GLN A 21 5.35 0.47 24.44
C GLN A 21 4.00 -0.25 24.31
N LEU A 22 3.88 -1.47 24.84
CA LEU A 22 2.66 -2.28 24.72
C LEU A 22 1.48 -1.73 25.54
N ALA A 23 1.72 -0.71 26.37
CA ALA A 23 0.66 0.10 26.96
C ALA A 23 -0.10 0.93 25.91
N PHE A 24 0.51 1.23 24.76
CA PHE A 24 -0.03 2.12 23.72
C PHE A 24 -0.26 1.41 22.38
N THR A 25 0.43 0.31 22.12
CA THR A 25 0.38 -0.41 20.85
C THR A 25 0.39 -1.93 21.04
N ALA A 26 0.19 -2.68 19.97
CA ALA A 26 0.36 -4.13 19.93
C ALA A 26 1.50 -4.48 18.96
N PRO A 27 2.22 -5.60 19.17
CA PRO A 27 3.22 -6.06 18.22
C PRO A 27 2.58 -6.31 16.85
N TRP A 28 3.30 -5.94 15.80
CA TRP A 28 2.88 -6.19 14.42
C TRP A 28 4.10 -6.57 13.59
N GLN A 29 4.08 -7.78 13.03
CA GLN A 29 5.17 -8.26 12.19
C GLN A 29 4.91 -7.86 10.73
N PRO A 30 5.77 -7.04 10.11
CA PRO A 30 5.70 -6.83 8.67
C PRO A 30 5.96 -8.16 7.94
N LYS A 31 5.17 -8.44 6.89
CA LYS A 31 5.34 -9.67 6.10
C LYS A 31 6.66 -9.72 5.33
N ARG A 32 7.12 -8.57 4.84
CA ARG A 32 8.30 -8.46 3.98
C ARG A 32 8.83 -7.04 3.94
N ILE A 33 10.10 -6.90 3.61
CA ILE A 33 10.79 -5.62 3.44
C ILE A 33 11.53 -5.62 2.11
N PHE A 34 11.48 -4.48 1.41
CA PHE A 34 12.14 -4.25 0.15
C PHE A 34 13.04 -3.02 0.22
N PHE A 35 14.02 -2.97 -0.66
CA PHE A 35 14.84 -1.80 -0.92
C PHE A 35 14.46 -1.20 -2.28
N ASN A 36 14.05 0.06 -2.32
CA ASN A 36 13.84 0.77 -3.59
C ASN A 36 15.20 1.06 -4.22
N THR A 37 15.47 0.44 -5.36
CA THR A 37 16.74 0.53 -6.08
C THR A 37 16.50 1.11 -7.47
N SER A 38 17.59 1.46 -8.15
CA SER A 38 17.56 2.02 -9.50
C SER A 38 18.91 1.82 -10.18
N TRP A 39 18.98 2.08 -11.48
CA TRP A 39 20.20 1.97 -12.27
C TRP A 39 21.40 2.78 -11.71
N TRP A 40 21.15 3.84 -10.92
CA TRP A 40 22.19 4.60 -10.25
C TRP A 40 23.05 3.74 -9.31
N PHE A 41 22.46 2.73 -8.66
CA PHE A 41 23.19 1.79 -7.80
C PHE A 41 24.06 0.81 -8.59
N TYR A 42 23.83 0.71 -9.91
CA TYR A 42 24.55 -0.17 -10.82
C TYR A 42 25.51 0.61 -11.74
N GLY A 43 25.63 1.92 -11.55
CA GLY A 43 26.55 2.80 -12.28
C GLY A 43 26.07 3.26 -13.65
N SER A 44 25.31 2.44 -14.39
CA SER A 44 24.70 2.81 -15.67
C SER A 44 23.42 2.04 -15.96
N ARG A 45 22.65 2.53 -16.94
CA ARG A 45 21.45 1.84 -17.43
C ARG A 45 21.79 0.50 -18.08
N GLU A 46 22.85 0.44 -18.88
CA GLU A 46 23.32 -0.78 -19.54
C GLU A 46 23.78 -1.82 -18.51
N ALA A 47 24.46 -1.39 -17.45
CA ALA A 47 24.84 -2.27 -16.34
C ALA A 47 23.60 -2.79 -15.59
N PHE A 48 22.62 -1.92 -15.34
CA PHE A 48 21.37 -2.31 -14.71
C PHE A 48 20.54 -3.27 -15.57
N GLU A 49 20.48 -3.05 -16.88
CA GLU A 49 19.82 -3.94 -17.84
C GLU A 49 20.43 -5.35 -17.83
N LYS A 50 21.76 -5.45 -17.72
CA LYS A 50 22.49 -6.71 -17.61
C LYS A 50 22.48 -7.35 -16.22
N ALA A 51 22.11 -6.59 -15.18
CA ALA A 51 22.06 -7.10 -13.81
C ALA A 51 20.99 -8.18 -13.65
N ASP A 52 21.26 -9.14 -12.77
CA ASP A 52 20.29 -10.15 -12.37
C ASP A 52 19.09 -9.50 -11.66
N LYS A 53 17.90 -9.71 -12.22
CA LYS A 53 16.63 -9.17 -11.72
C LYS A 53 15.81 -10.20 -10.95
N THR A 54 16.36 -11.36 -10.65
CA THR A 54 15.66 -12.44 -9.93
C THR A 54 15.07 -11.96 -8.60
N ASN A 55 15.76 -11.04 -7.90
CA ASN A 55 15.29 -10.46 -6.64
C ASN A 55 14.64 -9.07 -6.79
N LEU A 56 14.51 -8.56 -8.02
CA LEU A 56 13.97 -7.23 -8.30
C LEU A 56 12.54 -7.32 -8.81
N TYR A 57 11.64 -6.63 -8.12
CA TYR A 57 10.22 -6.57 -8.40
C TYR A 57 9.91 -5.23 -9.05
N PRO A 58 9.42 -5.19 -10.30
CA PRO A 58 9.04 -3.96 -10.96
C PRO A 58 7.69 -3.46 -10.43
N LEU A 59 7.52 -2.15 -10.34
CA LEU A 59 6.24 -1.51 -10.05
C LEU A 59 6.11 -0.24 -10.88
N ASP A 60 5.06 -0.16 -11.70
CA ASP A 60 4.76 1.06 -12.45
C ASP A 60 4.13 2.11 -11.51
N LEU A 61 4.88 3.19 -11.30
CA LEU A 61 4.45 4.36 -10.53
C LEU A 61 3.84 5.46 -11.42
N GLY A 62 3.77 5.24 -12.73
CA GLY A 62 3.19 6.13 -13.73
C GLY A 62 1.67 6.18 -13.77
N VAL A 63 1.01 5.38 -12.92
CA VAL A 63 -0.45 5.17 -12.94
C VAL A 63 -1.25 6.46 -12.83
N PHE A 64 -2.30 6.57 -13.65
CA PHE A 64 -3.26 7.67 -13.61
C PHE A 64 -4.34 7.40 -12.56
N LEU A 65 -4.69 8.40 -11.76
CA LEU A 65 -5.74 8.33 -10.74
C LEU A 65 -6.97 9.11 -11.24
N PRO A 66 -8.00 8.45 -11.83
CA PRO A 66 -9.11 9.14 -12.49
C PRO A 66 -9.87 10.09 -11.58
N LEU A 67 -10.11 9.68 -10.33
CA LEU A 67 -10.82 10.50 -9.33
C LEU A 67 -10.06 11.77 -8.94
N LYS A 68 -8.75 11.82 -9.18
CA LYS A 68 -7.90 13.00 -8.92
C LYS A 68 -7.54 13.78 -10.19
N GLY A 69 -7.82 13.21 -11.37
CA GLY A 69 -7.42 13.81 -12.65
C GLY A 69 -5.90 13.97 -12.82
N LYS A 70 -5.09 13.18 -12.11
CA LYS A 70 -3.61 13.30 -12.09
C LYS A 70 -2.95 11.92 -12.08
N SER A 71 -1.77 11.80 -12.66
CA SER A 71 -0.90 10.64 -12.45
C SER A 71 -0.11 10.75 -11.15
N ASN A 72 0.31 9.59 -10.64
CA ASN A 72 1.09 9.51 -9.42
C ASN A 72 2.46 10.23 -9.55
N THR A 73 3.04 10.29 -10.76
CA THR A 73 4.24 11.08 -11.08
C THR A 73 4.01 12.59 -10.99
N GLU A 74 2.84 13.09 -11.39
CA GLU A 74 2.47 14.52 -11.24
C GLU A 74 2.35 14.87 -9.75
N ILE A 75 1.70 14.01 -8.96
CA ILE A 75 1.59 14.18 -7.50
C ILE A 75 2.98 14.16 -6.86
N ALA A 76 3.86 13.26 -7.28
CA ALA A 76 5.24 13.19 -6.77
C ALA A 76 6.07 14.43 -7.14
N ALA A 77 5.89 15.02 -8.32
CA ALA A 77 6.55 16.27 -8.71
C ALA A 77 6.09 17.46 -7.87
N GLU A 78 4.79 17.55 -7.60
CA GLU A 78 4.22 18.57 -6.70
C GLU A 78 4.77 18.41 -5.28
N ALA A 79 4.76 17.19 -4.72
CA ALA A 79 5.29 16.90 -3.39
C ALA A 79 6.77 17.25 -3.28
N ARG A 80 7.59 16.88 -4.27
CA ARG A 80 9.02 17.23 -4.31
C ARG A 80 9.25 18.74 -4.34
N SER A 81 8.42 19.47 -5.07
CA SER A 81 8.52 20.94 -5.15
C SER A 81 8.16 21.66 -3.84
N MET A 82 7.58 20.94 -2.87
CA MET A 82 7.36 21.46 -1.51
C MET A 82 8.63 21.46 -0.65
N HIS A 83 9.72 20.81 -1.06
CA HIS A 83 11.03 20.85 -0.39
C HIS A 83 11.78 22.16 -0.71
N ARG A 84 11.11 23.31 -0.49
CA ARG A 84 11.54 24.64 -0.93
C ARG A 84 12.86 25.08 -0.29
N CYS A 85 13.10 24.74 0.98
CA CYS A 85 14.35 25.07 1.67
C CYS A 85 15.58 24.33 1.11
N GLN A 86 15.36 23.23 0.38
CA GLN A 86 16.43 22.45 -0.26
C GLN A 86 16.64 22.90 -1.72
N GLY A 87 15.91 23.92 -2.19
CA GLY A 87 15.94 24.37 -3.58
C GLY A 87 15.44 23.32 -4.57
N PHE A 88 14.66 22.34 -4.10
CA PHE A 88 14.27 21.19 -4.89
C PHE A 88 12.96 21.47 -5.64
N GLY A 89 13.04 21.60 -6.97
CA GLY A 89 11.90 21.71 -7.87
C GLY A 89 11.89 20.54 -8.84
N ALA A 90 10.74 19.92 -9.07
CA ALA A 90 10.62 18.78 -9.96
C ALA A 90 9.65 19.08 -11.11
N MET A 91 10.09 18.84 -12.34
CA MET A 91 9.19 18.87 -13.49
C MET A 91 8.22 17.69 -13.41
N SER A 92 6.99 17.97 -13.81
CA SER A 92 5.94 16.96 -13.91
C SER A 92 6.15 16.07 -15.13
N SER A 93 5.86 14.77 -15.00
CA SER A 93 5.90 13.80 -16.10
C SER A 93 4.65 12.93 -16.07
N ARG A 94 4.31 12.35 -17.23
CA ARG A 94 3.20 11.39 -17.39
C ARG A 94 3.69 10.18 -18.17
N GLY A 95 2.97 9.08 -18.04
CA GLY A 95 3.31 7.80 -18.67
C GLY A 95 3.97 6.84 -17.69
N GLU A 96 4.33 5.67 -18.21
CA GLU A 96 4.96 4.59 -17.45
C GLU A 96 6.24 5.07 -16.75
N SER A 97 6.37 4.67 -15.48
CA SER A 97 7.54 4.96 -14.65
C SER A 97 7.80 3.77 -13.75
N VAL A 98 8.56 2.79 -14.25
CA VAL A 98 8.88 1.57 -13.51
C VAL A 98 9.97 1.82 -12.49
N ASP A 99 9.62 1.66 -11.22
CA ASP A 99 10.58 1.55 -10.12
C ASP A 99 10.86 0.08 -9.81
N TRP A 100 12.04 -0.18 -9.27
CA TRP A 100 12.47 -1.53 -8.93
C TRP A 100 12.66 -1.67 -7.42
N PHE A 101 12.13 -2.76 -6.89
CA PHE A 101 12.18 -3.08 -5.46
C PHE A 101 12.93 -4.39 -5.27
N GLU A 102 14.10 -4.31 -4.65
CA GLU A 102 14.88 -5.48 -4.27
C GLU A 102 14.29 -6.12 -3.02
N PHE A 103 13.96 -7.40 -3.09
CA PHE A 103 13.50 -8.15 -1.93
C PHE A 103 14.65 -8.36 -0.94
N ILE A 104 14.47 -7.91 0.30
CA ILE A 104 15.50 -7.99 1.34
C ILE A 104 15.22 -9.14 2.32
N LYS A 105 14.00 -9.23 2.86
CA LYS A 105 13.66 -10.21 3.91
C LYS A 105 12.14 -10.44 4.03
N GLY A 106 11.77 -11.59 4.60
CA GLY A 106 10.39 -11.96 4.96
C GLY A 106 9.79 -13.02 4.05
N ASP A 107 8.48 -12.99 3.89
CA ASP A 107 7.74 -13.89 3.00
C ASP A 107 7.94 -13.43 1.55
N ARG A 108 8.78 -14.13 0.79
CA ARG A 108 9.03 -13.80 -0.63
C ARG A 108 7.73 -13.88 -1.44
N PRO A 109 7.38 -12.84 -2.22
CA PRO A 109 6.23 -12.91 -3.11
C PRO A 109 6.39 -14.04 -4.15
N PRO A 110 5.33 -14.80 -4.47
CA PRO A 110 5.37 -15.87 -5.46
C PRO A 110 5.39 -15.36 -6.91
N GLU A 111 4.96 -14.12 -7.13
CA GLU A 111 4.81 -13.47 -8.43
C GLU A 111 5.60 -12.16 -8.44
N GLN A 112 5.79 -11.56 -9.62
CA GLN A 112 6.44 -10.25 -9.79
C GLN A 112 5.54 -9.08 -9.36
N ASP A 113 4.94 -9.21 -8.18
CA ASP A 113 4.14 -8.20 -7.49
C ASP A 113 4.56 -8.17 -6.01
N PRO A 114 5.09 -7.04 -5.50
CA PRO A 114 5.42 -6.88 -4.09
C PRO A 114 4.27 -7.18 -3.13
N PHE A 115 3.02 -7.08 -3.58
CA PHE A 115 1.81 -7.31 -2.77
C PHE A 115 1.24 -8.73 -2.90
N ALA A 116 1.79 -9.59 -3.75
CA ALA A 116 1.27 -10.93 -3.95
C ALA A 116 1.20 -11.75 -2.65
N GLY A 117 0.08 -12.43 -2.41
CA GLY A 117 -0.19 -13.17 -1.17
C GLY A 117 -0.62 -12.32 0.04
N ILE A 118 -0.89 -11.02 -0.14
CA ILE A 118 -1.47 -10.16 0.88
C ILE A 118 -2.98 -10.05 0.63
N ASN A 119 -3.79 -10.53 1.59
CA ASN A 119 -5.24 -10.38 1.51
C ASN A 119 -5.66 -8.94 1.84
N THR A 120 -5.96 -8.16 0.81
CA THR A 120 -6.45 -6.77 0.91
C THR A 120 -7.98 -6.67 0.77
N SER A 121 -8.68 -7.80 0.68
CA SER A 121 -10.14 -7.86 0.58
C SER A 121 -10.82 -7.91 1.95
N TRP A 122 -12.16 -7.92 1.95
CA TRP A 122 -12.98 -8.06 3.16
C TRP A 122 -12.89 -9.43 3.83
N THR A 123 -12.43 -10.48 3.12
CA THR A 123 -12.29 -11.83 3.70
C THR A 123 -11.19 -11.91 4.76
N ARG A 124 -10.32 -10.90 4.86
CA ARG A 124 -9.33 -10.80 5.96
C ARG A 124 -9.98 -10.53 7.32
N VAL A 125 -11.22 -10.02 7.32
CA VAL A 125 -11.97 -9.72 8.53
C VAL A 125 -12.96 -10.85 8.74
N ASN A 126 -12.95 -11.45 9.93
CA ASN A 126 -13.92 -12.49 10.27
C ASN A 126 -15.36 -11.93 10.16
N GLY A 127 -16.22 -12.58 9.37
CA GLY A 127 -17.57 -12.08 9.03
C GLY A 127 -17.61 -10.98 7.95
N GLY A 128 -16.46 -10.55 7.42
CA GLY A 128 -16.37 -9.46 6.45
C GLY A 128 -16.79 -9.84 5.03
N GLU A 129 -16.77 -11.11 4.65
CA GLU A 129 -17.07 -11.55 3.28
C GLU A 129 -18.43 -11.05 2.78
N LYS A 130 -19.50 -11.20 3.59
CA LYS A 130 -20.85 -10.74 3.25
C LYS A 130 -20.91 -9.21 3.07
N ILE A 131 -20.15 -8.47 3.87
CA ILE A 131 -20.04 -7.00 3.76
C ILE A 131 -19.38 -6.64 2.43
N GLY A 132 -18.29 -7.34 2.07
CA GLY A 132 -17.61 -7.14 0.79
C GLY A 132 -18.53 -7.41 -0.41
N GLN A 133 -19.33 -8.47 -0.36
CA GLN A 133 -20.32 -8.78 -1.40
C GLN A 133 -21.39 -7.67 -1.53
N LEU A 134 -21.93 -7.18 -0.41
CA LEU A 134 -22.90 -6.09 -0.41
C LEU A 134 -22.29 -4.79 -0.97
N LEU A 135 -21.08 -4.42 -0.55
CA LEU A 135 -20.40 -3.22 -1.04
C LEU A 135 -20.07 -3.31 -2.53
N ALA A 136 -19.65 -4.49 -3.02
CA ALA A 136 -19.42 -4.69 -4.45
C ALA A 136 -20.71 -4.58 -5.27
N LYS A 137 -21.86 -4.97 -4.70
CA LYS A 137 -23.17 -4.74 -5.31
C LYS A 137 -23.51 -3.25 -5.34
N ILE A 138 -23.34 -2.55 -4.21
CA ILE A 138 -23.61 -1.11 -4.12
C ILE A 138 -22.79 -0.32 -5.13
N ASP A 139 -21.51 -0.65 -5.28
CA ASP A 139 -20.60 -0.01 -6.24
C ASP A 139 -21.06 -0.27 -7.69
N ARG A 140 -21.44 -1.50 -8.01
CA ARG A 140 -21.95 -1.87 -9.34
C ARG A 140 -23.27 -1.17 -9.69
N ASP A 141 -24.16 -1.06 -8.70
CA ASP A 141 -25.49 -0.46 -8.85
C ASP A 141 -25.46 1.07 -8.62
N PHE A 142 -24.29 1.66 -8.40
CA PHE A 142 -24.14 3.08 -8.13
C PHE A 142 -24.58 3.92 -9.33
N ARG A 143 -25.45 4.90 -9.04
CA ARG A 143 -26.01 5.83 -10.00
C ARG A 143 -25.51 7.23 -9.73
N SER A 144 -24.66 7.75 -10.61
CA SER A 144 -24.13 9.12 -10.48
C SER A 144 -25.21 10.20 -10.61
N ASP A 145 -26.29 9.90 -11.34
CA ASP A 145 -27.48 10.76 -11.49
C ASP A 145 -28.46 10.65 -10.31
N ALA A 146 -28.35 9.59 -9.50
CA ALA A 146 -29.22 9.34 -8.34
C ALA A 146 -28.46 8.65 -7.18
N PRO A 147 -27.41 9.29 -6.61
CA PRO A 147 -26.53 8.64 -5.64
C PRO A 147 -27.24 8.25 -4.33
N ALA A 148 -28.34 8.93 -4.00
CA ALA A 148 -29.17 8.59 -2.84
C ALA A 148 -29.79 7.19 -2.91
N ALA A 149 -29.90 6.59 -4.10
CA ALA A 149 -30.40 5.23 -4.27
C ALA A 149 -29.53 4.18 -3.55
N SER A 150 -28.25 4.46 -3.33
CA SER A 150 -27.33 3.58 -2.60
C SER A 150 -27.48 3.65 -1.07
N VAL A 151 -28.15 4.69 -0.53
CA VAL A 151 -28.19 4.96 0.92
C VAL A 151 -28.79 3.81 1.74
N PRO A 152 -29.93 3.19 1.37
CA PRO A 152 -30.49 2.10 2.16
C PRO A 152 -29.51 0.91 2.30
N ALA A 153 -28.84 0.54 1.22
CA ALA A 153 -27.86 -0.54 1.22
C ALA A 153 -26.57 -0.17 1.98
N LEU A 154 -26.15 1.11 1.93
CA LEU A 154 -25.03 1.60 2.74
C LEU A 154 -25.34 1.57 4.25
N ILE A 155 -26.59 1.86 4.64
CA ILE A 155 -27.03 1.74 6.04
C ILE A 155 -26.98 0.27 6.49
N GLU A 156 -27.42 -0.66 5.65
CA GLU A 156 -27.30 -2.10 5.89
C GLU A 156 -25.83 -2.50 6.08
N ALA A 157 -24.93 -2.10 5.16
CA ALA A 157 -23.50 -2.36 5.28
C ALA A 157 -22.92 -1.79 6.59
N MET A 158 -23.29 -0.57 6.97
CA MET A 158 -22.89 0.03 8.24
C MET A 158 -23.35 -0.81 9.44
N GLN A 159 -24.60 -1.30 9.43
CA GLN A 159 -25.12 -2.17 10.51
C GLN A 159 -24.35 -3.49 10.59
N MET A 160 -24.01 -4.10 9.44
CA MET A 160 -23.19 -5.30 9.40
C MET A 160 -21.78 -5.05 9.96
N ILE A 161 -21.15 -3.91 9.63
CA ILE A 161 -19.85 -3.53 10.19
C ILE A 161 -19.96 -3.32 11.71
N LYS A 162 -21.04 -2.71 12.21
CA LYS A 162 -21.28 -2.56 13.66
C LYS A 162 -21.42 -3.90 14.39
N ALA A 163 -21.93 -4.92 13.70
CA ALA A 163 -22.07 -6.27 14.26
C ALA A 163 -20.76 -7.09 14.23
N LEU A 164 -19.70 -6.62 13.57
CA LEU A 164 -18.39 -7.29 13.61
C LEU A 164 -17.81 -7.29 15.04
N PRO A 165 -16.94 -8.27 15.37
CA PRO A 165 -16.15 -8.22 16.58
C PRO A 165 -15.37 -6.91 16.70
N ASP A 166 -15.21 -6.43 17.93
CA ASP A 166 -14.39 -5.24 18.17
C ASP A 166 -12.95 -5.47 17.73
N GLY A 167 -12.39 -4.49 17.01
CA GLY A 167 -11.06 -4.62 16.43
C GLY A 167 -10.67 -3.43 15.57
N HIS A 168 -9.45 -3.47 15.06
CA HIS A 168 -8.88 -2.39 14.24
C HIS A 168 -9.78 -2.04 13.05
N TRP A 169 -10.20 -3.02 12.25
CA TRP A 169 -10.97 -2.77 11.03
C TRP A 169 -12.38 -2.24 11.30
N LYS A 170 -13.05 -2.68 12.37
CA LYS A 170 -14.35 -2.12 12.77
C LYS A 170 -14.23 -0.63 13.11
N ARG A 171 -13.18 -0.24 13.85
CA ARG A 171 -12.93 1.17 14.23
C ARG A 171 -12.54 2.08 13.07
N VAL A 172 -11.87 1.54 12.06
CA VAL A 172 -11.45 2.32 10.87
C VAL A 172 -12.57 2.44 9.84
N LYS A 173 -13.49 1.46 9.77
CA LYS A 173 -14.54 1.39 8.76
C LYS A 173 -15.90 1.95 9.22
N LEU A 174 -16.07 2.24 10.51
CA LEU A 174 -17.18 3.02 11.08
C LEU A 174 -16.73 4.46 11.29
#